data_AF-A0A4R0D3A7-F1
#
_entry.id   AF-A0A4R0D3A7-F1
#
_cell.length_a   1.000
_cell.length_b   1.000
_cell.length_c   1.000
_cell.angle_alpha   90.00
_cell.angle_beta   90.00
_cell.angle_gamma   90.00
#
_symmetry.space_group_name_H-M   'P 1'
#
loop_
_entity.id
_entity.type
_entity.pdbx_description
1 polymer ?
#
loop_
_entity_poly.entity_id
_entity_poly.type
_entity_poly.pdbx_seq_one_letter_code
_entity_poly.pdbx_strand_id
1 'polypeptide(L)'
;MKKLICVLALGLCSVSSFASESTLKAHSQQELEQKLEQSTQKHDAEMQAFLNSIDPKATQFTAQQSQNFCKITQGLINDMYAVLDHNRELLVEEDRKVTKQEFITQAVYEAPDYQSLQKMGVKCNLK
;
A
#
# COMPACT_ATOMS: atom_id res chain seq x y z
N MET A 1 3.31 21.91 -10.66
CA MET A 1 2.27 21.04 -11.25
C MET A 1 2.95 19.87 -11.96
N LYS A 2 2.86 18.69 -11.35
CA LYS A 2 2.91 17.35 -11.95
C LYS A 2 2.36 16.45 -10.84
N LYS A 3 1.04 16.23 -10.90
CA LYS A 3 0.33 15.43 -9.90
C LYS A 3 0.67 13.97 -10.22
N LEU A 4 1.22 13.25 -9.25
CA LEU A 4 1.37 11.81 -9.28
C LEU A 4 -0.05 11.22 -9.33
N ILE A 5 -0.45 10.78 -10.51
CA ILE A 5 -1.73 10.11 -10.75
C ILE A 5 -1.39 8.64 -11.01
N CYS A 6 -1.18 7.88 -9.93
CA CYS A 6 -1.38 6.43 -9.98
C CYS A 6 -2.89 6.20 -9.84
N VAL A 7 -3.62 6.40 -10.94
CA VAL A 7 -4.98 5.85 -11.07
C VAL A 7 -4.80 4.36 -11.27
N LEU A 8 -4.76 3.62 -10.16
CA LEU A 8 -5.02 2.20 -10.15
C LEU A 8 -6.52 2.04 -10.39
N ALA A 9 -6.84 1.85 -11.66
CA ALA A 9 -8.20 1.63 -12.12
C ALA A 9 -8.73 0.34 -11.49
N LEU A 10 -9.80 0.50 -10.70
CA LEU A 10 -10.69 -0.57 -10.25
C LEU A 10 -11.03 -1.50 -11.42
N GLY A 11 -10.50 -2.72 -11.37
CA GLY A 11 -10.65 -3.75 -12.39
C GLY A 11 -10.81 -5.13 -11.78
N LEU A 12 -12.06 -5.45 -11.43
CA LEU A 12 -12.69 -6.77 -11.43
C LEU A 12 -12.07 -7.92 -10.61
N CYS A 13 -12.85 -8.30 -9.60
CA CYS A 13 -12.95 -9.61 -8.97
C CYS A 13 -12.36 -10.78 -9.78
N SER A 14 -11.31 -11.39 -9.25
CA SER A 14 -10.97 -12.79 -9.43
C SER A 14 -10.19 -13.23 -8.19
N VAL A 15 -10.86 -13.92 -7.27
CA VAL A 15 -10.22 -14.54 -6.10
C VAL A 15 -9.36 -15.72 -6.57
N SER A 16 -8.15 -15.40 -7.00
CA SER A 16 -7.10 -16.38 -7.19
C SER A 16 -6.38 -16.50 -5.86
N SER A 17 -6.44 -17.66 -5.22
CA SER A 17 -5.59 -17.97 -4.06
C SER A 17 -4.13 -17.97 -4.54
N PHE A 18 -3.42 -16.86 -4.35
CA PHE A 18 -2.00 -16.77 -4.66
C PHE A 18 -1.19 -17.31 -3.49
N ALA A 19 -0.78 -18.59 -3.57
CA ALA A 19 0.44 -19.02 -2.89
C ALA A 19 1.62 -18.48 -3.71
N SER A 20 2.14 -17.30 -3.34
CA SER A 20 3.31 -16.72 -3.99
C SER A 20 4.51 -16.76 -3.03
N GLU A 21 5.41 -17.73 -3.25
CA GLU A 21 6.84 -17.50 -3.02
C GLU A 21 7.35 -16.73 -4.25
N SER A 22 7.04 -15.43 -4.33
CA SER A 22 7.60 -14.58 -5.38
C SER A 22 8.99 -14.16 -4.95
N THR A 23 10.00 -14.49 -5.77
CA THR A 23 11.29 -13.82 -5.68
C THR A 23 11.06 -12.33 -5.85
N LEU A 24 11.55 -11.51 -4.91
CA LEU A 24 11.36 -10.05 -4.95
C LEU A 24 12.02 -9.43 -6.19
N LYS A 25 13.04 -10.08 -6.75
CA LYS A 25 13.78 -9.62 -7.93
C LYS A 25 12.93 -9.72 -9.19
N ALA A 26 12.90 -8.65 -9.98
CA ALA A 26 12.34 -8.54 -11.31
C ALA A 26 13.47 -8.44 -12.35
N HIS A 27 13.20 -8.90 -13.57
CA HIS A 27 14.14 -8.87 -14.69
C HIS A 27 13.78 -7.83 -15.76
N SER A 28 12.65 -7.14 -15.60
CA SER A 28 12.18 -6.09 -16.49
C SER A 28 11.28 -5.11 -15.74
N GLN A 29 11.05 -3.93 -16.33
CA GLN A 29 10.12 -2.95 -15.78
C GLN A 29 8.69 -3.50 -15.69
N GLN A 30 8.25 -4.26 -16.69
CA GLN A 30 6.93 -4.91 -16.67
C GLN A 30 6.79 -5.89 -15.51
N GLU A 31 7.82 -6.69 -15.23
CA GLU A 31 7.78 -7.64 -14.11
C GLU A 31 7.82 -6.92 -12.76
N LEU A 32 8.53 -5.80 -12.66
CA LEU A 32 8.51 -4.94 -11.49
C LEU A 32 7.09 -4.41 -11.21
N GLU A 33 6.43 -3.87 -12.25
CA GLU A 33 5.04 -3.40 -12.16
C GLU A 33 4.10 -4.53 -11.72
N GLN A 34 4.26 -5.73 -12.26
CA GLN A 34 3.45 -6.89 -11.87
C GLN A 34 3.64 -7.27 -10.40
N LYS A 35 4.86 -7.21 -9.85
CA LYS A 35 5.10 -7.51 -8.42
C LYS A 35 4.56 -6.43 -7.49
N LEU A 36 4.61 -5.17 -7.90
CA LEU A 36 3.96 -4.08 -7.16
C LEU A 36 2.45 -4.25 -7.17
N GLU A 37 1.87 -4.61 -8.32
CA GLU A 37 0.44 -4.90 -8.46
C GLU A 37 0.00 -6.06 -7.56
N GLN A 38 0.79 -7.13 -7.43
CA GLN A 38 0.50 -8.22 -6.49
C GLN A 38 0.42 -7.74 -5.04
N SER A 39 1.30 -6.81 -4.66
CA SER A 39 1.32 -6.21 -3.32
C SER A 39 0.05 -5.38 -3.07
N THR A 40 -0.37 -4.60 -4.08
CA THR A 40 -1.61 -3.83 -4.05
C THR A 40 -2.84 -4.74 -3.99
N GLN A 41 -2.92 -5.80 -4.79
CA GLN A 41 -4.07 -6.72 -4.80
C GLN A 41 -4.28 -7.41 -3.46
N LYS A 42 -3.19 -7.83 -2.81
CA LYS A 42 -3.25 -8.37 -1.45
C LYS A 42 -3.80 -7.33 -0.47
N HIS A 43 -3.28 -6.11 -0.52
CA HIS A 43 -3.77 -5.02 0.32
C HIS A 43 -5.24 -4.69 0.07
N ASP A 44 -5.68 -4.65 -1.18
CA ASP A 44 -7.07 -4.37 -1.55
C ASP A 44 -8.02 -5.43 -0.98
N ALA A 45 -7.63 -6.70 -1.04
CA ALA A 45 -8.40 -7.78 -0.43
C ALA A 45 -8.49 -7.63 1.10
N GLU A 46 -7.38 -7.33 1.77
CA GLU A 46 -7.34 -7.09 3.22
C GLU A 46 -8.14 -5.85 3.63
N MET A 47 -8.05 -4.77 2.85
CA MET A 47 -8.75 -3.51 3.08
C MET A 47 -10.25 -3.67 2.83
N GLN A 48 -10.66 -4.37 1.78
CA GLN A 48 -12.06 -4.66 1.51
C GLN A 48 -12.67 -5.50 2.64
N ALA A 49 -11.96 -6.53 3.12
CA ALA A 49 -12.40 -7.31 4.27
C ALA A 49 -12.52 -6.45 5.54
N PHE A 50 -11.58 -5.52 5.76
CA PHE A 50 -11.65 -4.56 6.85
C PHE A 50 -12.86 -3.63 6.73
N LEU A 51 -13.07 -2.98 5.58
CA LEU A 51 -14.20 -2.06 5.37
C LEU A 51 -15.55 -2.77 5.54
N ASN A 52 -15.67 -4.01 5.07
CA ASN A 52 -16.87 -4.83 5.26
C ASN A 52 -17.14 -5.18 6.74
N SER A 53 -16.14 -5.07 7.61
CA SER A 53 -16.29 -5.28 9.05
C SER A 53 -16.75 -4.03 9.82
N ILE A 54 -16.83 -2.87 9.15
CA ILE A 54 -17.22 -1.59 9.76
C ILE A 54 -18.73 -1.39 9.60
N ASP A 55 -19.39 -0.92 10.66
CA ASP A 55 -20.78 -0.47 10.57
C ASP A 55 -20.87 0.69 9.55
N PRO A 56 -21.71 0.59 8.50
CA PRO A 56 -21.88 1.66 7.51
C PRO A 56 -22.31 3.01 8.11
N LYS A 57 -22.84 3.03 9.34
CA LYS A 57 -23.22 4.25 10.08
C LYS A 57 -22.11 4.77 11.00
N ALA A 58 -20.99 4.06 11.11
CA ALA A 58 -19.86 4.50 11.91
C ALA A 58 -19.27 5.80 11.35
N THR A 59 -19.08 6.78 12.22
CA THR A 59 -18.46 8.07 11.87
C THR A 59 -16.97 8.12 12.20
N GLN A 60 -16.45 7.08 12.88
CA GLN A 60 -15.04 6.94 13.26
C GLN A 60 -14.69 5.47 13.47
N PHE A 61 -13.40 5.14 13.36
CA PHE A 61 -12.90 3.82 13.73
C PHE A 61 -12.85 3.67 15.25
N THR A 62 -13.18 2.47 15.74
CA THR A 62 -12.81 2.04 17.09
C THR A 62 -11.29 1.89 17.20
N ALA A 63 -10.75 1.85 18.43
CA ALA A 63 -9.33 1.61 18.64
C ALA A 63 -8.82 0.32 17.97
N GLN A 64 -9.62 -0.75 18.02
CA GLN A 64 -9.29 -2.02 17.37
C GLN A 64 -9.29 -1.91 15.84
N GLN A 65 -10.26 -1.19 15.27
CA GLN A 65 -10.31 -0.93 13.83
C GLN A 65 -9.14 -0.07 13.38
N SER A 66 -8.75 0.96 14.13
CA SER A 66 -7.56 1.76 13.85
C SER A 66 -6.28 0.91 13.86
N GLN A 67 -6.12 0.02 14.85
CA GLN A 67 -4.98 -0.89 14.89
C GLN A 67 -4.96 -1.84 13.68
N ASN A 68 -6.12 -2.38 13.28
CA ASN A 68 -6.20 -3.27 12.13
C ASN A 68 -5.88 -2.53 10.83
N PHE A 69 -6.44 -1.33 10.63
CA PHE A 69 -6.10 -0.46 9.50
C PHE A 69 -4.59 -0.22 9.44
N CYS A 70 -3.96 0.18 10.55
CA CYS A 70 -2.52 0.41 10.59
C CYS A 70 -1.70 -0.84 10.27
N LYS A 71 -2.16 -2.02 10.70
CA LYS A 71 -1.50 -3.29 10.37
C LYS A 71 -1.57 -3.59 8.86
N ILE A 72 -2.73 -3.41 8.25
CA ILE A 72 -2.95 -3.62 6.81
C ILE A 72 -2.11 -2.64 5.99
N THR A 73 -2.09 -1.36 6.37
CA THR A 73 -1.22 -0.34 5.74
C THR A 73 0.27 -0.68 5.90
N GLN A 74 0.69 -1.12 7.08
CA GLN A 74 2.07 -1.55 7.33
C GLN A 74 2.46 -2.76 6.46
N GLY A 75 1.52 -3.68 6.22
CA GLY A 75 1.71 -4.81 5.32
C GLY A 75 2.04 -4.36 3.90
N LEU A 76 1.21 -3.50 3.31
CA LEU A 76 1.45 -2.95 1.97
C LEU A 76 2.81 -2.25 1.87
N ILE A 77 3.15 -1.42 2.85
CA ILE A 77 4.43 -0.70 2.89
C ILE A 77 5.60 -1.68 2.84
N ASN A 78 5.55 -2.74 3.66
CA ASN A 78 6.61 -3.74 3.71
C ASN A 78 6.74 -4.45 2.37
N ASP A 79 5.62 -4.89 1.80
CA ASP A 79 5.60 -5.67 0.57
C ASP A 79 6.09 -4.82 -0.62
N MET A 80 5.53 -3.62 -0.81
CA MET A 80 5.94 -2.70 -1.88
C MET A 80 7.40 -2.27 -1.73
N TYR A 81 7.81 -1.85 -0.53
CA TYR A 81 9.17 -1.36 -0.34
C TYR A 81 10.20 -2.47 -0.54
N ALA A 82 9.91 -3.72 -0.12
CA ALA A 82 10.79 -4.85 -0.38
C ALA A 82 10.97 -5.10 -1.89
N VAL A 83 9.90 -5.02 -2.68
CA VAL A 83 9.97 -5.10 -4.14
C VAL A 83 10.82 -3.96 -4.71
N LEU A 84 10.60 -2.71 -4.29
CA LEU A 84 11.38 -1.57 -4.78
C LEU A 84 12.87 -1.69 -4.40
N ASP A 85 13.17 -2.10 -3.17
CA ASP A 85 14.53 -2.18 -2.65
C ASP A 85 15.36 -3.27 -3.34
N HIS A 86 14.74 -4.38 -3.71
CA HIS A 86 15.40 -5.42 -4.49
C HIS A 86 15.62 -5.06 -5.96
N ASN A 87 14.97 -4.01 -6.48
CA ASN A 87 14.95 -3.68 -7.91
C ASN A 87 15.35 -2.23 -8.20
N ARG A 88 16.18 -1.62 -7.35
CA ARG A 88 16.61 -0.22 -7.49
C ARG A 88 17.18 0.11 -8.87
N GLU A 89 17.82 -0.83 -9.52
CA GLU A 89 18.39 -0.63 -10.86
C GLU A 89 17.34 -0.47 -11.97
N LEU A 90 16.12 -0.95 -11.75
CA LEU A 90 14.98 -0.81 -12.66
C LEU A 90 14.17 0.47 -12.41
N LEU A 91 14.45 1.19 -11.31
CA LEU A 91 13.81 2.46 -11.00
C LEU A 91 14.46 3.62 -11.75
N VAL A 92 13.68 4.69 -11.93
CA VAL A 92 14.20 6.00 -12.34
C VAL A 92 15.18 6.54 -11.29
N GLU A 93 16.12 7.38 -11.71
CA GLU A 93 17.30 7.77 -10.90
C GLU A 93 16.90 8.38 -9.55
N GLU A 94 15.87 9.22 -9.54
CA GLU A 94 15.31 9.88 -8.37
C GLU A 94 14.80 8.89 -7.30
N ASP A 95 14.28 7.73 -7.71
CA ASP A 95 13.64 6.77 -6.82
C ASP A 95 14.61 5.69 -6.31
N ARG A 96 15.82 5.60 -6.87
CA ARG A 96 16.82 4.57 -6.49
C ARG A 96 17.33 4.71 -5.07
N LYS A 97 17.24 5.91 -4.50
CA LYS A 97 17.76 6.24 -3.16
C LYS A 97 16.66 6.48 -2.14
N VAL A 98 15.39 6.42 -2.55
CA VAL A 98 14.25 6.61 -1.65
C VAL A 98 14.31 5.56 -0.56
N THR A 99 14.54 6.02 0.67
CA THR A 99 14.52 5.19 1.87
C THR A 99 13.09 4.77 2.20
N LYS A 100 12.97 3.75 3.05
CA LYS A 100 11.65 3.31 3.52
C LYS A 100 10.88 4.42 4.22
N GLN A 101 11.58 5.24 4.99
CA GLN A 101 10.96 6.36 5.70
C GLN A 101 10.45 7.44 4.74
N GLU A 102 11.20 7.75 3.69
CA GLU A 102 10.75 8.67 2.64
C GLU A 102 9.56 8.08 1.88
N PHE A 103 9.61 6.79 1.53
CA PHE A 103 8.48 6.09 0.90
C PHE A 103 7.22 6.17 1.77
N ILE A 104 7.31 5.86 3.07
CA ILE A 104 6.18 5.98 4.01
C ILE A 104 5.65 7.41 4.06
N THR A 105 6.55 8.38 4.11
CA THR A 105 6.17 9.79 4.20
C THR A 105 5.39 10.21 2.96
N GLN A 106 5.92 9.93 1.78
CA GLN A 106 5.34 10.33 0.49
C GLN A 106 4.07 9.53 0.16
N ALA A 107 4.09 8.21 0.36
CA ALA A 107 2.99 7.34 -0.03
C ALA A 107 1.82 7.34 0.96
N VAL A 108 2.07 7.65 2.24
CA VAL A 108 1.06 7.53 3.30
C VAL A 108 0.83 8.84 4.04
N TYR A 109 1.84 9.44 4.64
CA TYR A 109 1.63 10.61 5.50
C TYR A 109 1.26 11.89 4.72
N GLU A 110 1.69 11.98 3.46
CA GLU A 110 1.31 13.07 2.56
C GLU A 110 0.01 12.80 1.79
N ALA A 111 -0.55 11.58 1.87
CA ALA A 111 -1.79 11.23 1.19
C ALA A 111 -2.99 11.95 1.84
N PRO A 112 -3.80 12.72 1.07
CA PRO A 112 -4.94 13.47 1.61
C PRO A 112 -5.96 12.62 2.38
N ASP A 113 -6.18 11.39 1.93
CA ASP A 113 -7.12 10.46 2.56
C ASP A 113 -6.62 10.02 3.95
N TYR A 114 -5.32 9.72 4.07
CA TYR A 114 -4.72 9.38 5.35
C TYR A 114 -4.70 10.57 6.31
N GLN A 115 -4.41 11.78 5.81
CA GLN A 115 -4.50 13.00 6.62
C GLN A 115 -5.92 13.25 7.14
N SER A 116 -6.94 12.85 6.39
CA SER A 116 -8.34 12.90 6.83
C SER A 116 -8.61 11.86 7.92
N LEU A 117 -8.10 10.62 7.76
CA LEU A 117 -8.16 9.59 8.80
C LEU A 117 -7.47 10.01 10.10
N GLN A 118 -6.34 10.73 10.01
CA GLN A 118 -5.63 11.26 11.19
C GLN A 118 -6.48 12.24 12.00
N LYS A 119 -7.24 13.12 11.32
CA LYS A 119 -8.18 14.04 11.98
C LYS A 119 -9.29 13.31 12.72
N MET A 120 -9.63 12.09 12.29
CA MET A 120 -10.60 11.19 12.92
C MET A 120 -9.97 10.26 13.98
N GLY A 121 -8.71 10.50 14.36
CA GLY A 121 -8.04 9.79 15.46
C GLY A 121 -7.22 8.57 15.04
N VAL A 122 -7.13 8.24 13.75
CA VAL A 122 -6.28 7.14 13.27
C VAL A 122 -4.81 7.58 13.30
N LYS A 123 -4.00 6.95 14.16
CA LYS A 123 -2.57 7.26 14.30
C LYS A 123 -1.74 6.00 14.12
N CYS A 124 -1.21 5.80 12.91
CA CYS A 124 -0.34 4.66 12.64
C CYS A 124 1.12 5.03 12.88
N ASN A 125 1.81 4.19 13.66
CA ASN A 125 3.26 4.26 13.85
C ASN A 125 3.94 3.36 12.80
N LEU A 126 3.96 3.82 11.56
CA LEU A 126 4.46 3.06 10.40
C LEU A 126 5.99 3.06 10.39
N LYS A 127 6.59 1.96 9.95
CA LYS A 127 8.04 1.71 9.95
C LYS A 127 8.52 0.97 8.72
#